data_AF-F0GBB7-F1
#
_entry.id   AF-F0GBB7-F1
#
_cell.length_a   1.000
_cell.length_b   1.000
_cell.length_c   1.000
_cell.angle_alpha   90.00
_cell.angle_beta   90.00
_cell.angle_gamma   90.00
#
_symmetry.space_group_name_H-M   'P 1'
#
loop_
_entity.id
_entity.type
_entity.pdbx_description
1 polymer ?
#
loop_
_entity_poly.entity_id
_entity_poly.type
_entity_poly.pdbx_seq_one_letter_code
_entity_poly.pdbx_strand_id
1 'polypeptide(L)'
;MRKEWAATALAASLLTGCAGVTTGVSALGQPGAFAADAHGYEVVRTAAQADDAEYRQIEALVRDELARHGFDAQSSKDARYRLTIAYATQPARVAATAEQCGGASSAC
;
A
#
# COMPACT_ATOMS: atom_id res chain seq x y z
N MET A 1 -12.61 12.38 48.04
CA MET A 1 -11.84 12.97 46.92
C MET A 1 -10.90 11.98 46.20
N ARG A 2 -11.20 10.65 46.17
CA ARG A 2 -10.35 9.62 45.51
C ARG A 2 -10.94 9.03 44.23
N LYS A 3 -12.21 9.30 43.94
CA LYS A 3 -12.94 8.71 42.79
C LYS A 3 -12.77 9.49 41.48
N GLU A 4 -12.46 10.79 41.56
CA GLU A 4 -12.38 11.65 40.37
C GLU A 4 -11.09 11.44 39.57
N TRP A 5 -10.02 11.02 40.24
CA TRP A 5 -8.72 10.76 39.62
C TRP A 5 -8.69 9.50 38.73
N ALA A 6 -9.57 8.53 39.00
CA ALA A 6 -9.62 7.29 38.21
C ALA A 6 -10.27 7.50 36.83
N ALA A 7 -11.25 8.41 36.73
CA ALA A 7 -11.95 8.69 35.48
C ALA A 7 -11.04 9.41 34.47
N THR A 8 -10.20 10.34 34.94
CA THR A 8 -9.26 11.07 34.08
C THR A 8 -8.15 10.18 33.53
N ALA A 9 -7.64 9.24 34.33
CA ALA A 9 -6.60 8.30 33.89
C ALA A 9 -7.11 7.34 32.79
N LEU A 10 -8.35 6.88 32.90
CA LEU A 10 -8.96 5.97 31.93
C LEU A 10 -9.29 6.66 30.59
N ALA A 11 -9.67 7.94 30.65
CA ALA A 11 -9.89 8.75 29.45
C ALA A 11 -8.60 9.00 28.66
N ALA A 12 -7.47 9.24 29.34
CA ALA A 12 -6.18 9.47 28.68
C ALA A 12 -5.66 8.22 27.94
N SER A 13 -5.92 7.01 28.45
CA SER A 13 -5.52 5.74 27.80
C SER A 13 -6.29 5.40 26.52
N LEU A 14 -7.39 6.11 26.22
CA LEU A 14 -8.17 5.90 25.01
C LEU A 14 -7.70 6.77 23.84
N LEU A 15 -6.84 7.78 24.08
CA LEU A 15 -6.30 8.65 23.01
C LEU A 15 -5.02 8.11 22.36
N THR A 16 -4.43 7.02 22.87
CA THR A 16 -3.21 6.42 22.30
C THR A 16 -3.50 5.44 21.14
N GLY A 17 -4.74 5.35 20.69
CA GLY A 17 -5.14 4.52 19.55
C GLY A 17 -5.45 5.34 18.31
N CYS A 18 -4.76 5.05 17.21
CA CYS A 18 -5.11 5.41 15.82
C CYS A 18 -4.59 6.73 15.22
N ALA A 19 -3.31 7.06 15.44
CA ALA A 19 -2.56 7.86 14.46
C ALA A 19 -1.63 6.96 13.63
N GLY A 20 -2.15 5.84 13.11
CA GLY A 20 -1.44 5.01 12.14
C GLY A 20 -1.63 5.55 10.73
N VAL A 21 -0.63 5.37 9.86
CA VAL A 21 -0.76 5.68 8.43
C VAL A 21 -1.90 4.84 7.86
N THR A 22 -3.03 5.46 7.53
CA THR A 22 -4.15 4.79 6.87
C THR A 22 -3.91 4.77 5.37
N THR A 23 -3.81 3.60 4.76
CA THR A 23 -3.84 3.47 3.31
C THR A 23 -5.29 3.26 2.87
N GLY A 24 -5.87 4.25 2.18
CA GLY A 24 -7.17 4.10 1.55
C GLY A 24 -7.03 3.34 0.23
N VAL A 25 -7.50 2.10 0.17
CA VAL A 25 -7.53 1.31 -1.06
C VAL A 25 -8.97 1.24 -1.56
N SER A 26 -9.23 1.86 -2.71
CA SER A 26 -10.51 1.72 -3.42
C SER A 26 -10.32 0.81 -4.62
N ALA A 27 -10.93 -0.38 -4.57
CA ALA A 27 -10.98 -1.29 -5.70
C ALA A 27 -12.31 -1.12 -6.45
N LEU A 28 -12.24 -0.88 -7.75
CA LEU A 28 -13.40 -0.89 -8.64
C LEU A 28 -13.30 -2.16 -9.50
N GLY A 29 -14.29 -3.04 -9.38
CA GLY A 29 -14.34 -4.29 -10.14
C GLY A 29 -15.58 -5.11 -9.81
N GLN A 30 -16.00 -5.96 -10.73
CA GLN A 30 -17.09 -6.91 -10.49
C GLN A 30 -16.54 -8.10 -9.68
N PRO A 31 -17.25 -8.57 -8.63
CA PRO A 31 -16.90 -9.83 -7.99
C PRO A 31 -16.85 -10.96 -9.04
N GLY A 32 -15.77 -11.74 -9.04
CA GLY A 32 -15.58 -12.81 -10.04
C GLY A 32 -15.32 -12.31 -11.46
N ALA A 33 -14.81 -11.08 -11.65
CA ALA A 33 -14.44 -10.55 -12.96
C ALA A 33 -13.34 -11.38 -13.66
N PHE A 34 -12.54 -12.12 -12.91
CA PHE A 34 -11.53 -13.02 -13.44
C PHE A 34 -12.14 -14.41 -13.67
N ALA A 35 -11.90 -14.99 -14.84
CA ALA A 35 -12.31 -16.35 -15.13
C ALA A 35 -11.50 -17.30 -14.24
N ALA A 36 -12.15 -18.29 -13.63
CA ALA A 36 -11.56 -19.16 -12.62
C ALA A 36 -10.37 -20.00 -13.12
N ASP A 37 -10.21 -20.12 -14.44
CA ASP A 37 -9.17 -20.87 -15.13
C ASP A 37 -8.13 -19.97 -15.83
N ALA A 38 -8.35 -18.66 -15.86
CA ALA A 38 -7.46 -17.72 -16.53
C ALA A 38 -6.67 -16.89 -15.53
N HIS A 39 -5.35 -17.05 -15.57
CA HIS A 39 -4.43 -16.40 -14.64
C HIS A 39 -3.24 -15.71 -15.33
N GLY A 40 -3.12 -15.91 -16.64
CA GLY A 40 -2.06 -15.33 -17.46
C GLY A 40 -2.25 -13.84 -17.75
N TYR A 41 -1.21 -13.03 -17.49
CA TYR A 41 -1.21 -11.61 -17.83
C TYR A 41 0.06 -11.16 -18.55
N GLU A 42 -0.07 -10.13 -19.38
CA GLU A 42 1.05 -9.38 -19.96
C GLU A 42 1.14 -8.01 -19.29
N VAL A 43 2.35 -7.59 -18.89
CA VAL A 43 2.61 -6.23 -18.43
C VAL A 43 2.75 -5.29 -19.62
N VAL A 44 1.88 -4.28 -19.67
CA VAL A 44 1.92 -3.21 -20.69
C VAL A 44 2.53 -1.97 -20.07
N ARG A 45 3.66 -1.53 -20.64
CA ARG A 45 4.42 -0.36 -20.19
C ARG A 45 4.28 0.79 -21.20
N THR A 46 4.30 2.02 -20.71
CA THR A 46 4.57 3.18 -21.57
C THR A 46 6.06 3.27 -21.89
N ALA A 47 6.42 4.06 -22.90
CA ALA A 47 7.84 4.31 -23.24
C ALA A 47 8.61 4.92 -22.06
N ALA A 48 7.99 5.85 -21.32
CA ALA A 48 8.61 6.47 -20.14
C ALA A 48 8.86 5.45 -19.01
N GLN A 49 7.99 4.45 -18.87
CA GLN A 49 8.10 3.42 -17.84
C GLN A 49 9.14 2.34 -18.17
N ALA A 50 9.52 2.17 -19.43
CA ALA A 50 10.39 1.07 -19.86
C ALA A 50 11.80 1.15 -19.22
N ASP A 51 12.31 2.36 -19.03
CA ASP A 51 13.66 2.64 -18.50
C ASP A 51 13.63 3.23 -17.07
N ASP A 52 12.46 3.27 -16.42
CA ASP A 52 12.29 3.84 -15.08
C ASP A 52 12.56 2.80 -13.98
N ALA A 53 13.61 3.01 -13.18
CA ALA A 53 14.01 2.08 -12.11
C ALA A 53 12.98 1.96 -10.97
N GLU A 54 12.29 3.04 -10.61
CA GLU A 54 11.26 3.03 -9.58
C GLU A 54 10.04 2.24 -10.07
N TYR A 55 9.63 2.47 -11.31
CA TYR A 55 8.57 1.69 -11.93
C TYR A 55 8.91 0.20 -11.93
N ARG A 56 10.15 -0.19 -12.22
CA ARG A 56 10.58 -1.61 -12.20
C ARG A 56 10.49 -2.23 -10.81
N GLN A 57 10.78 -1.46 -9.76
CA GLN A 57 10.60 -1.91 -8.38
C GLN A 57 9.11 -2.11 -8.05
N ILE A 58 8.25 -1.15 -8.42
CA ILE A 58 6.79 -1.25 -8.22
C ILE A 58 6.22 -2.44 -9.01
N GLU A 59 6.63 -2.60 -10.27
CA GLU A 59 6.23 -3.73 -11.10
C GLU A 59 6.60 -5.07 -10.45
N ALA A 60 7.80 -5.21 -9.90
CA ALA A 60 8.21 -6.43 -9.21
C ALA A 60 7.29 -6.75 -8.00
N LEU A 61 6.97 -5.74 -7.18
CA LEU A 61 6.07 -5.92 -6.03
C LEU A 61 4.66 -6.36 -6.47
N VAL A 62 4.14 -5.76 -7.53
CA VAL A 62 2.82 -6.14 -8.08
C VAL A 62 2.85 -7.57 -8.62
N ARG A 63 3.92 -7.95 -9.34
CA ARG A 63 4.08 -9.31 -9.88
C ARG A 63 4.17 -10.36 -8.78
N ASP A 64 4.92 -10.09 -7.71
CA ASP A 64 5.05 -10.99 -6.57
C ASP A 64 3.71 -11.21 -5.88
N GLU A 65 2.93 -10.15 -5.68
CA GLU A 65 1.60 -10.28 -5.09
C GLU A 65 0.65 -11.05 -6.01
N LEU A 66 0.63 -10.76 -7.31
CA LEU A 66 -0.15 -11.50 -8.30
C LEU A 66 0.18 -13.00 -8.30
N ALA A 67 1.47 -13.36 -8.20
CA ALA A 67 1.89 -14.75 -8.11
C ALA A 67 1.34 -15.46 -6.88
N ARG A 68 1.23 -14.77 -5.72
CA ARG A 68 0.60 -15.33 -4.51
C ARG A 68 -0.89 -15.65 -4.71
N HIS A 69 -1.54 -14.93 -5.62
CA HIS A 69 -2.95 -15.16 -6.01
C HIS A 69 -3.10 -16.07 -7.23
N GLY A 70 -2.00 -16.73 -7.66
CA GLY A 70 -2.01 -17.70 -8.76
C GLY A 70 -1.91 -17.11 -10.15
N PHE A 71 -1.69 -15.79 -10.29
CA PHE A 71 -1.49 -15.12 -11.57
C PHE A 71 -0.05 -15.20 -12.05
N ASP A 72 0.17 -15.52 -13.32
CA ASP A 72 1.48 -15.68 -13.93
C ASP A 72 1.69 -14.73 -15.11
N ALA A 73 2.90 -14.17 -15.20
CA ALA A 73 3.28 -13.32 -16.32
C ALA A 73 3.55 -14.18 -17.56
N GLN A 74 2.90 -13.84 -18.67
CA GLN A 74 2.94 -14.60 -19.93
C GLN A 74 3.33 -13.72 -21.12
N SER A 75 3.64 -14.36 -22.24
CA SER A 75 3.83 -13.66 -23.52
C SER A 75 2.51 -13.05 -23.99
N SER A 76 2.57 -12.00 -24.81
CA SER A 76 1.38 -11.32 -25.35
C SER A 76 0.41 -12.23 -26.11
N LYS A 77 0.90 -13.37 -26.63
CA LYS A 77 0.08 -14.34 -27.37
C LYS A 77 -0.71 -15.27 -26.46
N ASP A 78 -0.21 -15.50 -25.26
CA ASP A 78 -0.75 -16.47 -24.31
C ASP A 78 -1.54 -15.78 -23.19
N ALA A 79 -1.20 -14.52 -22.88
CA ALA A 79 -1.82 -13.73 -21.83
C ALA A 79 -3.30 -13.46 -22.10
N ARG A 80 -4.15 -13.83 -21.13
CA ARG A 80 -5.58 -13.51 -21.16
C ARG A 80 -5.85 -12.06 -20.77
N TYR A 81 -5.01 -11.51 -19.90
CA TYR A 81 -5.18 -10.18 -19.32
C TYR A 81 -4.02 -9.26 -19.68
N ARG A 82 -4.31 -7.95 -19.71
CA ARG A 82 -3.30 -6.90 -19.85
C ARG A 82 -3.24 -6.11 -18.55
N LEU A 83 -2.06 -6.06 -17.96
CA LEU A 83 -1.78 -5.33 -16.72
C LEU A 83 -1.10 -4.01 -17.04
N THR A 84 -1.77 -2.91 -16.74
CA THR A 84 -1.19 -1.56 -16.78
C THR A 84 -1.04 -1.05 -15.36
N ILE A 85 0.15 -0.61 -15.00
CA ILE A 85 0.43 -0.05 -13.68
C ILE A 85 0.61 1.46 -13.85
N ALA A 86 -0.18 2.24 -13.13
CA ALA A 86 -0.05 3.68 -13.03
C ALA A 86 0.09 4.03 -11.55
N TYR A 87 1.05 4.89 -11.23
CA TYR A 87 1.26 5.38 -9.89
C TYR A 87 1.53 6.88 -9.93
N ALA A 88 1.16 7.56 -8.84
CA ALA A 88 1.48 8.95 -8.63
C ALA A 88 2.03 9.07 -7.21
N THR A 89 3.28 9.49 -7.07
CA THR A 89 3.86 9.82 -5.78
C THR A 89 3.42 11.23 -5.40
N GLN A 90 2.55 11.36 -4.39
CA GLN A 90 2.29 12.65 -3.78
C GLN A 90 3.26 12.85 -2.61
N PRO A 91 3.90 14.02 -2.47
CA PRO A 91 4.71 14.30 -1.30
C PRO A 91 3.84 14.23 -0.05
N ALA A 92 4.07 13.22 0.79
CA ALA A 92 3.45 13.11 2.11
C ALA A 92 4.56 13.19 3.16
N ARG A 93 4.42 14.10 4.13
CA ARG A 93 5.29 14.11 5.31
C ARG A 93 4.74 13.09 6.30
N VAL A 94 5.45 11.97 6.45
CA VAL A 94 5.23 11.04 7.56
C VAL A 94 6.12 11.51 8.71
N ALA A 95 5.53 12.02 9.78
CA ALA A 95 6.25 12.32 11.01
C ALA A 95 6.10 11.11 11.96
N ALA A 96 7.20 10.45 12.28
CA ALA A 96 7.23 9.47 13.34
C ALA A 96 7.43 10.21 14.67
N THR A 97 6.43 10.17 15.55
CA THR A 97 6.59 10.65 16.94
C THR A 97 6.94 9.46 17.82
N ALA A 98 8.18 9.37 18.26
CA ALA A 98 8.56 8.50 19.37
C ALA A 98 8.40 9.28 20.68
N GLU A 99 7.86 8.67 21.73
CA GLU A 99 7.72 9.31 23.05
C GLU A 99 9.08 9.74 23.64
N GLN A 100 10.19 9.15 23.18
CA GLN A 100 11.55 9.58 23.56
C GLN A 100 12.06 10.83 22.81
N CYS A 101 11.36 11.31 21.77
CA CYS A 101 11.76 12.50 20.99
C CYS A 101 11.16 13.82 21.53
N GLY A 102 10.98 13.91 22.84
CA GLY A 102 10.61 15.15 23.51
C GLY A 102 11.73 16.18 23.49
N GLY A 103 11.80 16.99 22.43
CA GLY A 103 12.44 18.32 22.47
C GLY A 103 13.55 18.63 21.46
N ALA A 104 14.06 17.66 20.69
CA ALA A 104 15.12 17.92 19.71
C ALA A 104 14.79 17.29 18.35
N SER A 105 14.01 18.03 17.54
CA SER A 105 13.54 17.59 16.23
C SER A 105 14.65 17.46 15.15
N SER A 106 15.92 17.70 15.47
CA SER A 106 17.01 17.71 14.48
C SER A 106 18.09 16.65 14.69
N ALA A 107 17.87 15.66 15.56
CA ALA A 107 18.85 14.59 15.82
C ALA A 107 18.28 13.17 15.60
N CYS A 108 17.28 13.04 14.72
CA CYS A 108 16.80 11.76 14.20
C CYS A 108 16.81 11.80 12.68
#